data_AF-A0A9E2FI28-F1
#
_entry.id   AF-A0A9E2FI28-F1
#
_cell.length_a   1.000
_cell.length_b   1.000
_cell.length_c   1.000
_cell.angle_alpha   90.00
_cell.angle_beta   90.00
_cell.angle_gamma   90.00
#
_symmetry.space_group_name_H-M   'P 1'
#
loop_
_entity.id
_entity.type
_entity.pdbx_description
1 polymer ?
#
loop_
_entity_poly.entity_id
_entity_poly.type
_entity_poly.pdbx_seq_one_letter_code
_entity_poly.pdbx_strand_id
1 'polypeptide(L)'
;MICVEQNGEGVLVATNPQPADVSACGMVVPSGQAVVGNPFALSVEDGAAVSAAIIGVWAVAYVFRIVIQSVKGSTHEESPS
;
A
#
# COMPACT_ATOMS: atom_id res chain seq x y z
N MET A 1 5.24 -11.12 -20.32
CA MET A 1 3.84 -10.65 -20.25
C MET A 1 2.98 -11.70 -20.90
N ILE A 2 1.82 -12.03 -20.33
CA ILE A 2 0.89 -13.02 -20.89
C ILE A 2 -0.43 -12.33 -21.25
N CYS A 3 -1.06 -12.77 -22.32
CA CYS A 3 -2.40 -12.31 -22.68
C CYS A 3 -3.43 -13.18 -21.96
N VAL A 4 -4.38 -12.53 -21.28
CA VAL A 4 -5.45 -13.21 -20.56
C VAL A 4 -6.80 -12.73 -21.05
N GLU A 5 -7.76 -13.65 -21.05
CA GLU A 5 -9.16 -13.37 -21.30
C GLU A 5 -9.97 -13.79 -20.07
N GLN A 6 -11.04 -13.05 -19.78
CA GLN A 6 -11.95 -13.38 -18.70
C GLN A 6 -13.01 -14.38 -19.24
N ASN A 7 -13.07 -15.57 -18.66
CA ASN A 7 -14.12 -16.54 -19.00
C ASN A 7 -15.49 -16.05 -18.47
N GLY A 8 -16.59 -16.64 -18.94
CA GLY A 8 -17.96 -16.30 -18.52
C GLY A 8 -18.25 -16.45 -17.01
N GLU A 9 -17.35 -17.10 -16.28
CA GLU A 9 -17.38 -17.28 -14.82
C GLU A 9 -16.50 -16.27 -14.06
N GLY A 10 -15.91 -15.30 -14.76
CA GLY A 10 -15.08 -14.23 -14.18
C GLY A 10 -13.62 -14.61 -13.91
N VAL A 11 -13.21 -15.84 -14.22
CA VAL A 11 -11.82 -16.33 -14.06
C VAL A 11 -10.94 -15.87 -15.22
N LEU A 12 -9.71 -15.44 -14.92
CA LEU A 12 -8.70 -15.09 -15.92
C LEU A 12 -8.00 -16.35 -16.43
N VAL A 13 -8.07 -16.60 -17.73
CA VAL A 13 -7.41 -17.72 -18.39
C VAL A 13 -6.43 -17.19 -19.44
N ALA A 14 -5.26 -17.83 -19.56
CA ALA A 14 -4.30 -17.47 -20.59
C ALA A 14 -4.86 -17.77 -21.99
N THR A 15 -4.81 -16.80 -22.89
CA THR A 15 -5.21 -16.98 -24.29
C THR A 15 -4.24 -17.93 -24.98
N ASN A 16 -4.78 -18.94 -25.66
CA ASN A 16 -3.99 -19.93 -26.41
C ASN A 16 -4.56 -20.10 -27.81
N PRO A 17 -3.81 -19.83 -28.89
CA PRO A 17 -2.39 -19.46 -28.93
C PRO A 17 -2.12 -18.04 -28.42
N GLN A 18 -0.99 -17.86 -27.72
CA GLN A 18 -0.59 -16.53 -27.25
C GLN A 18 -0.22 -15.66 -28.47
N PRO A 19 -0.84 -14.48 -28.64
CA PRO A 19 -0.54 -13.59 -29.76
C PRO A 19 0.92 -13.16 -29.77
N ALA A 20 1.49 -13.02 -30.97
CA ALA A 20 2.85 -12.49 -31.14
C ALA A 20 2.95 -11.00 -30.76
N ASP A 21 1.83 -10.28 -30.86
CA ASP A 21 1.72 -8.86 -30.56
C ASP A 21 0.76 -8.65 -29.39
N VAL A 22 1.29 -8.14 -28.27
CA VAL A 22 0.52 -7.88 -27.04
C VAL A 22 -0.48 -6.74 -27.20
N SER A 23 -0.37 -5.94 -28.27
CA SER A 23 -1.31 -4.85 -28.59
C SER A 23 -2.69 -5.35 -29.02
N ALA A 24 -2.77 -6.62 -29.46
CA ALA A 24 -4.02 -7.27 -29.82
C ALA A 24 -4.73 -7.93 -28.62
N CYS A 25 -4.14 -7.86 -27.42
CA CYS A 25 -4.68 -8.51 -26.23
C CYS A 25 -5.58 -7.56 -25.43
N GLY A 26 -6.79 -8.02 -25.10
CA GLY A 26 -7.75 -7.25 -24.30
C GLY A 26 -7.25 -6.98 -22.87
N MET A 27 -6.45 -7.89 -22.31
CA MET A 27 -5.78 -7.71 -21.02
C MET A 27 -4.41 -8.40 -21.03
N VAL A 28 -3.40 -7.71 -20.51
CA VAL A 28 -2.03 -8.19 -20.42
C VAL A 28 -1.60 -8.23 -18.96
N VAL A 29 -1.21 -9.41 -18.47
CA VAL A 29 -0.71 -9.58 -17.11
C VAL A 29 0.82 -9.70 -17.16
N PRO A 30 1.56 -8.90 -16.36
CA PRO A 30 3.00 -9.07 -16.22
C PRO A 30 3.29 -10.45 -15.62
N SER A 31 4.08 -11.25 -16.34
CA SER A 31 4.59 -12.53 -15.87
C SER A 31 5.52 -12.29 -14.68
N GLY A 32 5.39 -13.08 -13.60
CA GLY A 32 6.03 -12.81 -12.30
C GLY A 32 7.52 -12.45 -12.31
N GLN A 33 8.31 -12.93 -13.29
CA GLN A 33 9.71 -12.52 -13.43
C GLN A 33 9.92 -11.02 -13.71
N ALA A 34 8.95 -10.34 -14.32
CA ALA A 34 8.97 -8.89 -14.54
C ALA A 34 8.57 -8.08 -13.30
N VAL A 35 7.95 -8.74 -12.30
CA VAL A 35 7.47 -8.13 -11.06
C VAL A 35 8.54 -8.18 -9.97
N VAL A 36 9.32 -9.28 -9.90
CA VAL A 36 10.31 -9.54 -8.84
C VAL A 36 11.44 -8.49 -8.78
N GLY A 37 11.69 -7.75 -9.86
CA GLY A 37 12.72 -6.70 -9.91
C GLY A 37 12.22 -5.27 -9.79
N ASN A 38 10.90 -5.04 -9.66
CA ASN A 38 10.33 -3.70 -9.64
C ASN A 38 10.09 -3.24 -8.20
N PRO A 39 10.85 -2.25 -7.68
CA PRO A 39 10.66 -1.75 -6.30
C PRO A 39 9.31 -1.06 -6.07
N PHE A 40 8.56 -0.77 -7.15
CA PHE A 40 7.21 -0.20 -7.08
C PHE A 40 6.10 -1.24 -7.30
N ALA A 41 6.43 -2.51 -7.53
CA ALA A 41 5.46 -3.59 -7.62
C ALA A 41 5.15 -4.14 -6.21
N LEU A 42 4.55 -3.29 -5.38
CA LEU A 42 4.08 -3.67 -4.04
C LEU A 42 2.77 -4.45 -4.15
N SER A 43 2.64 -5.55 -3.39
CA SER A 43 1.32 -6.15 -3.15
C SER A 43 0.46 -5.18 -2.34
N VAL A 44 -0.86 -5.37 -2.39
CA VAL A 44 -1.81 -4.63 -1.55
C VAL A 44 -1.47 -4.82 -0.06
N GLU A 45 -1.03 -6.01 0.31
CA GLU A 45 -0.60 -6.35 1.67
C GLU A 45 0.62 -5.52 2.10
N ASP A 46 1.61 -5.38 1.22
CA ASP A 46 2.81 -4.58 1.49
C ASP A 46 2.46 -3.08 1.61
N GLY A 47 1.57 -2.59 0.74
CA GLY A 47 1.06 -1.22 0.81
C GLY A 47 0.33 -0.92 2.13
N ALA A 48 -0.47 -1.87 2.61
CA ALA A 48 -1.15 -1.76 3.90
C ALA A 48 -0.15 -1.67 5.06
N ALA A 49 0.88 -2.52 5.07
CA ALA A 49 1.92 -2.51 6.10
C ALA A 49 2.67 -1.16 6.18
N VAL A 50 3.04 -0.59 5.02
CA VAL A 50 3.72 0.72 4.96
C VAL A 50 2.81 1.83 5.48
N SER A 51 1.54 1.85 5.06
CA SER A 51 0.59 2.87 5.51
C SER A 51 0.33 2.82 7.02
N ALA A 52 0.22 1.60 7.58
CA ALA A 52 0.05 1.39 9.00
C ALA A 52 1.27 1.87 9.80
N ALA A 53 2.48 1.61 9.30
CA ALA A 53 3.71 2.10 9.93
C ALA A 53 3.77 3.63 9.99
N ILE A 54 3.42 4.31 8.89
CA ILE A 54 3.41 5.79 8.83
C ILE A 54 2.40 6.35 9.85
N ILE A 55 1.18 5.82 9.86
CA ILE A 55 0.14 6.24 10.81
C ILE A 55 0.58 5.96 12.25
N GLY A 56 1.23 4.82 12.50
CA GLY A 56 1.77 4.46 13.82
C GLY A 56 2.78 5.47 14.32
N VAL A 57 3.73 5.89 13.48
CA VAL A 57 4.73 6.92 13.85
C VAL A 57 4.05 8.25 14.18
N TRP A 58 3.06 8.67 13.37
CA TRP A 58 2.33 9.91 13.60
C TRP A 58 1.51 9.87 14.88
N ALA A 59 0.86 8.73 15.16
CA ALA A 59 0.10 8.50 16.39
C ALA A 59 1.00 8.60 17.63
N VAL A 60 2.19 7.98 17.60
CA VAL A 60 3.16 8.08 18.70
C VAL A 60 3.60 9.53 18.92
N ALA A 61 3.96 10.25 17.85
CA ALA A 61 4.34 11.66 17.95
C ALA A 61 3.21 12.53 18.53
N TYR A 62 1.96 12.24 18.16
CA TYR A 62 0.79 12.95 18.69
C TYR A 62 0.58 12.71 20.18
N VAL A 63 0.75 11.47 20.65
CA VAL A 63 0.68 11.14 22.10
C VAL A 63 1.73 11.93 22.88
N PHE A 64 2.98 11.95 22.41
CA PHE A 64 4.03 12.76 23.05
C PHE A 64 3.67 14.25 23.09
N ARG A 65 3.09 14.77 22.01
CA ARG A 65 2.64 16.16 21.95
C ARG A 65 1.58 16.47 23.01
N ILE A 66 0.62 15.57 23.24
CA ILE A 66 -0.41 15.72 24.28
C ILE A 66 0.23 15.69 25.67
N VAL A 67 1.13 14.74 25.94
CA VAL A 67 1.80 14.62 27.24
C VAL A 67 2.59 15.89 27.57
N ILE A 68 3.35 16.42 26.59
CA ILE A 68 4.11 17.66 26.77
C ILE A 68 3.19 18.86 27.07
N GLN A 69 2.04 18.95 26.40
CA GLN A 69 1.06 20.02 26.67
C GLN A 69 0.44 19.88 28.05
N SER A 70 0.12 18.66 28.48
CA SER A 70 -0.44 18.39 29.81
C SER A 70 0.54 18.80 30.90
N VAL A 71 1.81 18.42 30.80
CA VAL A 71 2.84 18.76 31.79
C VAL A 71 3.11 20.27 31.82
N LYS A 72 3.15 20.94 30.66
CA LYS A 72 3.32 22.40 30.59
C LYS A 72 2.12 23.17 31.16
N GLY A 73 0.91 22.63 31.03
CA GLY A 73 -0.30 23.23 31.61
C GLY A 73 -0.28 23.21 33.14
N SER A 74 0.11 22.09 33.74
CA SER A 74 0.09 21.90 35.20
C SER A 74 1.13 22.74 35.96
N THR A 75 2.17 23.26 35.30
CA THR A 75 3.18 24.13 35.94
C THR A 75 2.69 25.58 36.15
N HIS A 76 1.51 25.95 35.64
CA HIS A 76 0.98 27.33 35.71
C HIS A 76 -0.23 27.50 36.66
N GLU A 77 -0.47 26.56 37.58
CA GLU A 77 -1.59 26.64 38.54
C GLU A 77 -1.15 26.72 40.02
N GLU A 78 0.15 26.69 40.31
CA GLU A 78 0.70 26.91 41.66
C GLU A 78 1.48 28.25 41.71
N SER A 79 0.75 29.37 41.82
CA SER A 79 1.33 30.61 42.37
C SER A 79 0.36 31.22 43.40
N PRO A 80 0.82 31.45 44.64
CA PRO A 80 -0.02 31.68 45.82
C PRO A 80 -0.44 33.13 45.97
N SER A 81 -1.64 33.36 46.52
CA SER A 81 -2.06 34.61 47.17
C SER A 81 -3.09 34.31 48.24
#